data_AF-A0A2A3IYP8-F1
#
_entry.id   AF-A0A2A3IYP8-F1
#
_cell.length_a   1.000
_cell.length_b   1.000
_cell.length_c   1.000
_cell.angle_alpha   90.00
_cell.angle_beta   90.00
_cell.angle_gamma   90.00
#
_symmetry.space_group_name_H-M   'P 1'
#
loop_
_entity.id
_entity.type
_entity.pdbx_description
1 polymer ?
#
loop_
_entity_poly.entity_id
_entity_poly.type
_entity_poly.pdbx_seq_one_letter_code
_entity_poly.pdbx_strand_id
1 'polypeptide(L)'
;MKSLAAEQSADAALGVLSHFRVQFYDCLYTRADALFELTDAVLCSDGPVTSLVELTLTAEHRRGHGAMYDAVNHGWLEPRRLRRLLASTPLPRAADGRIVLAVDVSNWLRPDAPTSPELLFCHVYGRAAARISSSPAGPTPSSPRWRRDARPGRPCWTRSGWGRPTMPPR
;
A
#
# COMPACT_ATOMS: atom_id res chain seq x y z
N MET A 1 25.07 23.73 -25.27
CA MET A 1 25.17 22.28 -25.52
C MET A 1 24.76 21.38 -24.35
N LYS A 2 24.60 21.86 -23.09
CA LYS A 2 24.11 21.02 -21.97
C LYS A 2 22.59 20.76 -21.95
N SER A 3 21.75 21.61 -22.57
CA SER A 3 20.29 21.46 -22.51
C SER A 3 19.77 20.29 -23.36
N LEU A 4 20.35 20.06 -24.54
CA LEU A 4 19.90 19.01 -25.47
C LEU A 4 20.04 17.60 -24.89
N ALA A 5 21.10 17.32 -24.12
CA ALA A 5 21.30 16.00 -23.50
C ALA A 5 20.33 15.74 -22.33
N ALA A 6 19.99 16.78 -21.57
CA ALA A 6 18.97 16.70 -20.52
C ALA A 6 17.57 16.57 -21.12
N GLU A 7 17.28 17.28 -22.21
CA GLU A 7 16.03 17.16 -22.97
C GLU A 7 15.91 15.78 -23.63
N GLN A 8 16.98 15.22 -24.22
CA GLN A 8 16.97 13.84 -24.75
C GLN A 8 16.68 12.81 -23.65
N SER A 9 17.21 13.04 -22.44
CA SER A 9 16.98 12.16 -21.29
C SER A 9 15.55 12.27 -20.76
N ALA A 10 14.98 13.49 -20.76
CA ALA A 10 13.59 13.72 -20.38
C ALA A 10 12.61 13.13 -21.42
N ASP A 11 12.90 13.28 -22.71
CA ASP A 11 12.07 12.73 -23.79
C ASP A 11 12.09 11.19 -23.80
N ALA A 12 13.27 10.60 -23.58
CA ALA A 12 13.40 9.16 -23.37
C ALA A 12 12.63 8.68 -22.13
N ALA A 13 12.70 9.41 -21.01
CA ALA A 13 11.95 9.09 -19.80
C ALA A 13 10.43 9.22 -20.02
N LEU A 14 9.97 10.24 -20.74
CA LEU A 14 8.58 10.41 -21.14
C LEU A 14 8.10 9.27 -22.05
N GLY A 15 8.94 8.81 -22.98
CA GLY A 15 8.65 7.65 -23.81
C GLY A 15 8.45 6.38 -22.98
N VAL A 16 9.32 6.12 -22.00
CA VAL A 16 9.19 5.00 -21.06
C VAL A 16 7.91 5.12 -20.23
N LEU A 17 7.63 6.29 -19.67
CA LEU A 17 6.43 6.53 -18.88
C LEU A 17 5.15 6.37 -19.71
N SER A 18 5.13 6.89 -20.93
CA SER A 18 4.00 6.76 -21.86
C SER A 18 3.70 5.29 -22.16
N HIS A 19 4.72 4.51 -22.50
CA HIS A 19 4.57 3.07 -22.72
C HIS A 19 4.07 2.34 -21.46
N PHE A 20 4.65 2.67 -20.30
CA PHE A 20 4.22 2.10 -19.02
C PHE A 20 2.74 2.39 -18.74
N ARG A 21 2.27 3.62 -18.97
CA ARG A 21 0.88 4.03 -18.72
C ARG A 21 -0.10 3.25 -19.60
N VAL A 22 0.22 3.03 -20.87
CA VAL A 22 -0.61 2.21 -21.78
C VAL A 22 -0.70 0.78 -21.26
N GLN A 23 0.43 0.16 -20.93
CA GLN A 23 0.46 -1.22 -20.43
C GLN A 23 -0.19 -1.37 -19.05
N PHE A 24 -0.09 -0.34 -18.21
CA PHE A 24 -0.76 -0.28 -16.92
C PHE A 24 -2.27 -0.25 -17.11
N TYR A 25 -2.77 0.60 -18.02
CA TYR A 25 -4.19 0.65 -18.33
C TYR A 25 -4.72 -0.71 -18.81
N ASP A 26 -3.95 -1.42 -19.65
CA ASP A 26 -4.31 -2.78 -20.10
C ASP A 26 -4.31 -3.84 -18.97
N CYS A 27 -3.75 -3.54 -17.80
CA CYS A 27 -3.87 -4.41 -16.63
C CYS A 27 -5.22 -4.24 -15.92
N LEU A 28 -5.95 -3.17 -16.20
CA LEU A 28 -7.24 -2.84 -15.60
C LEU A 28 -8.37 -3.31 -16.51
N TYR A 29 -9.40 -3.93 -15.94
CA TYR A 29 -10.53 -4.43 -16.73
C TYR A 29 -11.83 -3.75 -16.32
N THR A 30 -12.38 -4.07 -15.16
CA THR A 30 -13.60 -3.40 -14.70
C THR A 30 -13.24 -2.06 -14.07
N ARG A 31 -14.00 -1.02 -14.43
CA ARG A 31 -13.80 0.37 -13.96
C ARG A 31 -12.39 0.93 -14.24
N ALA A 32 -11.78 0.50 -15.35
CA ALA A 32 -10.40 0.84 -15.72
C ALA A 32 -10.09 2.33 -15.64
N ASP A 33 -10.93 3.18 -16.24
CA ASP A 33 -10.67 4.62 -16.23
C ASP A 33 -10.63 5.22 -14.82
N ALA A 34 -11.55 4.81 -13.94
CA ALA A 34 -11.63 5.34 -12.59
C ALA A 34 -10.48 4.83 -11.71
N LEU A 35 -10.06 3.57 -11.89
CA LEU A 35 -8.86 3.02 -11.24
C LEU A 35 -7.58 3.70 -11.75
N PHE A 36 -7.52 4.00 -13.05
CA PHE A 36 -6.39 4.67 -13.67
C PHE A 36 -6.24 6.11 -13.15
N GLU A 37 -7.32 6.89 -13.19
CA GLU A 37 -7.35 8.25 -12.62
C GLU A 37 -7.08 8.26 -11.11
N LEU A 38 -7.58 7.28 -10.36
CA LEU A 38 -7.27 7.14 -8.94
C LEU A 38 -5.78 6.87 -8.71
N THR A 39 -5.15 6.05 -9.55
CA THR A 39 -3.72 5.76 -9.46
C THR A 39 -2.89 7.02 -9.73
N ASP A 40 -3.24 7.78 -10.77
CA ASP A 40 -2.60 9.05 -11.07
C ASP A 40 -2.77 10.05 -9.91
N ALA A 41 -3.97 10.17 -9.36
CA ALA A 41 -4.23 11.01 -8.19
C ALA A 41 -3.35 10.66 -6.99
N VAL A 42 -3.16 9.37 -6.70
CA VAL A 42 -2.26 8.93 -5.61
C VAL A 42 -0.82 9.34 -5.90
N LEU A 43 -0.33 9.11 -7.12
CA LEU A 43 1.05 9.41 -7.51
C LEU A 43 1.36 10.92 -7.59
N CYS A 44 0.34 11.73 -7.89
CA CYS A 44 0.45 13.19 -7.98
C CYS A 44 0.08 13.90 -6.67
N SER A 45 -0.42 13.19 -5.65
CA SER A 45 -0.74 13.79 -4.37
C SER A 45 0.51 14.21 -3.59
N ASP A 46 0.43 15.39 -2.95
CA ASP A 46 1.50 15.92 -2.11
C ASP A 46 1.55 15.18 -0.77
N GLY A 47 2.38 14.15 -0.69
CA GLY A 47 2.67 13.44 0.56
C GLY A 47 1.74 12.26 0.84
N PRO A 48 1.64 11.82 2.12
CA PRO A 48 0.87 10.62 2.46
C PRO A 48 -0.63 10.83 2.23
N VAL A 49 -1.26 9.90 1.52
CA VAL A 49 -2.72 9.88 1.34
C VAL A 49 -3.41 9.54 2.66
N THR A 50 -4.12 10.52 3.23
CA THR A 50 -4.90 10.35 4.48
C THR A 50 -6.38 10.08 4.25
N SER A 51 -6.90 10.42 3.06
CA SER A 51 -8.31 10.24 2.71
C SER A 51 -8.45 9.89 1.23
N LEU A 52 -9.15 8.80 0.92
CA LEU A 52 -9.45 8.42 -0.47
C LEU A 52 -10.39 9.42 -1.17
N VAL A 53 -11.31 10.04 -0.42
CA VAL A 53 -12.25 11.00 -1.00
C VAL A 53 -11.53 12.29 -1.40
N GLU A 54 -10.53 12.72 -0.63
CA GLU A 54 -9.73 13.92 -0.96
C GLU A 54 -8.99 13.76 -2.28
N LEU A 55 -8.62 12.54 -2.68
CA LEU A 55 -8.02 12.27 -3.99
C LEU A 55 -8.93 12.67 -5.16
N THR A 56 -10.25 12.70 -4.96
CA THR A 56 -11.19 13.13 -6.00
C THR A 56 -11.16 14.64 -6.25
N LEU A 57 -10.39 15.39 -5.47
CA LEU A 57 -10.15 16.81 -5.66
C LEU A 57 -8.84 17.10 -6.43
N THR A 58 -8.02 16.09 -6.69
CA THR A 58 -6.81 16.23 -7.49
C THR A 58 -7.16 16.47 -8.96
N ALA A 59 -6.31 17.18 -9.70
CA ALA A 59 -6.58 17.51 -11.10
C ALA A 59 -6.63 16.26 -12.01
N GLU A 60 -5.96 15.21 -11.56
CA GLU A 60 -5.83 13.91 -12.22
C GLU A 60 -7.13 13.08 -12.10
N HIS A 61 -7.93 13.31 -11.05
CA HIS A 61 -9.18 12.60 -10.84
C HIS A 61 -10.38 13.39 -11.38
N ARG A 62 -10.86 13.04 -12.58
CA ARG A 62 -11.91 13.80 -13.29
C ARG A 62 -13.32 13.36 -12.92
N ARG A 63 -13.46 12.17 -12.34
CA ARG A 63 -14.74 11.57 -11.95
C ARG A 63 -15.10 11.96 -10.50
N GLY A 64 -16.37 11.81 -10.14
CA GLY A 64 -16.82 12.10 -8.77
C GLY A 64 -16.46 10.99 -7.76
N HIS A 65 -16.50 11.32 -6.46
CA HIS A 65 -16.23 10.38 -5.36
C HIS A 65 -17.05 9.07 -5.41
N GLY A 66 -18.28 9.11 -5.91
CA GLY A 66 -19.09 7.89 -6.09
C GLY A 66 -18.47 6.91 -7.08
N ALA A 67 -17.90 7.42 -8.19
CA ALA A 67 -17.20 6.60 -9.17
C ALA A 67 -15.88 6.05 -8.62
N MET A 68 -15.19 6.81 -7.76
CA MET A 68 -14.01 6.32 -7.05
C MET A 68 -14.35 5.13 -6.15
N TYR A 69 -15.39 5.24 -5.32
CA TYR A 69 -15.79 4.13 -4.45
C TYR A 69 -16.29 2.91 -5.24
N ASP A 70 -17.07 3.13 -6.29
CA ASP A 70 -17.52 2.07 -7.19
C ASP A 70 -16.34 1.37 -7.88
N ALA A 71 -15.30 2.11 -8.27
CA ALA A 71 -14.06 1.53 -8.81
C ALA A 71 -13.26 0.72 -7.79
N VAL A 72 -13.14 1.19 -6.54
CA VAL A 72 -12.45 0.43 -5.49
C VAL A 72 -13.21 -0.85 -5.13
N ASN A 73 -14.55 -0.81 -5.12
CA ASN A 73 -15.38 -1.94 -4.71
C ASN A 73 -15.61 -2.97 -5.83
N HIS A 74 -15.74 -2.52 -7.08
CA HIS A 74 -16.13 -3.35 -8.21
C HIS A 74 -15.10 -3.37 -9.35
N GLY A 75 -13.99 -2.65 -9.18
CA GLY A 75 -12.88 -2.68 -10.12
C GLY A 75 -12.08 -3.98 -10.04
N TRP A 76 -11.42 -4.28 -11.14
CA TRP A 76 -10.58 -5.47 -11.25
C TRP A 76 -9.35 -5.15 -12.06
N LEU A 77 -8.21 -5.58 -11.53
CA LEU A 77 -6.91 -5.53 -12.18
C LEU A 77 -6.29 -6.93 -12.16
N GLU A 78 -5.51 -7.27 -13.17
CA GLU A 78 -4.81 -8.55 -13.25
C GLU A 78 -3.45 -8.47 -12.52
N PRO A 79 -3.32 -9.01 -11.28
CA PRO A 79 -2.14 -8.75 -10.45
C PRO A 79 -0.87 -9.40 -10.99
N ARG A 80 -0.98 -10.47 -11.80
CA ARG A 80 0.20 -11.09 -12.42
C ARG A 80 0.73 -10.23 -13.55
N ARG A 81 -0.15 -9.63 -14.35
CA ARG A 81 0.24 -8.72 -15.45
C ARG A 81 0.90 -7.48 -14.89
N LEU A 82 0.31 -6.87 -13.86
CA LEU A 82 0.89 -5.70 -13.19
C LEU A 82 2.28 -5.98 -12.61
N ARG A 83 2.47 -7.12 -11.92
CA ARG A 83 3.79 -7.50 -11.37
C ARG A 83 4.85 -7.66 -12.45
N ARG A 84 4.50 -8.28 -13.58
CA ARG A 84 5.44 -8.42 -14.72
C ARG A 84 5.78 -7.06 -15.32
N LEU A 85 4.78 -6.20 -15.51
CA LEU A 85 4.98 -4.85 -16.01
C LEU A 85 5.97 -4.09 -15.12
N LEU A 86 5.74 -4.05 -13.80
CA LEU A 86 6.62 -3.39 -12.85
C LEU A 86 8.04 -3.99 -12.85
N ALA A 87 8.17 -5.32 -12.92
CA ALA A 87 9.48 -5.98 -12.96
C ALA A 87 10.22 -5.78 -14.29
N SER A 88 9.53 -5.44 -15.37
CA SER A 88 10.11 -5.17 -16.69
C SER A 88 10.52 -3.72 -16.90
N THR A 89 10.12 -2.80 -16.01
CA THR A 89 10.49 -1.39 -16.08
C THR A 89 11.99 -1.22 -15.80
N PRO A 90 12.72 -0.37 -16.55
CA PRO A 90 14.12 -0.09 -16.29
C PRO A 90 14.36 0.36 -14.84
N LEU A 91 15.24 -0.37 -14.14
CA LEU A 91 15.59 -0.04 -12.75
C LEU A 91 16.61 1.09 -12.67
N PRO A 92 16.48 2.01 -11.71
CA PRO A 92 17.51 3.02 -11.46
C PRO A 92 18.81 2.33 -11.05
N ARG A 93 19.92 2.81 -11.61
CA ARG A 93 21.27 2.33 -11.28
C ARG A 93 21.91 3.29 -10.29
N ALA A 94 22.68 2.72 -9.35
CA ALA A 94 23.52 3.50 -8.46
C ALA A 94 24.61 4.25 -9.26
N ALA A 95 25.29 5.20 -8.62
CA ALA A 95 26.31 6.04 -9.26
C ALA A 95 27.46 5.22 -9.90
N ASP A 96 27.67 3.99 -9.45
CA ASP A 96 28.66 3.04 -9.97
C ASP A 96 28.11 2.09 -11.06
N GLY A 97 26.89 2.32 -11.53
CA GLY A 97 26.22 1.54 -12.57
C GLY A 97 25.57 0.23 -12.10
N ARG A 98 25.70 -0.14 -10.83
CA ARG A 98 25.11 -1.36 -10.26
C ARG A 98 23.64 -1.18 -9.90
N ILE A 99 22.90 -2.29 -9.86
CA ILE A 99 21.55 -2.34 -9.32
C ILE A 99 21.66 -2.74 -7.85
N VAL A 100 21.04 -1.96 -6.97
CA VAL A 100 20.98 -2.25 -5.53
C VAL A 100 19.54 -2.63 -5.19
N LEU A 101 19.33 -3.82 -4.64
CA LEU A 101 18.01 -4.32 -4.27
C LEU A 101 17.92 -4.41 -2.74
N ALA A 102 16.98 -3.69 -2.16
CA ALA A 102 16.60 -3.84 -0.76
C ALA A 102 15.36 -4.75 -0.69
N VAL A 103 15.42 -5.80 0.14
CA VAL A 103 14.29 -6.72 0.37
C VAL A 103 13.83 -6.54 1.80
N ASP A 104 12.57 -6.16 1.96
CA ASP A 104 11.89 -6.09 3.25
C ASP A 104 10.57 -6.87 3.18
N VAL A 105 10.11 -7.34 4.35
CA VAL A 105 8.79 -7.96 4.50
C VAL A 105 8.01 -7.14 5.52
N SER A 106 7.09 -6.33 5.02
CA SER A 106 6.17 -5.53 5.84
C SER A 106 4.81 -6.21 5.95
N ASN A 107 4.29 -6.33 7.17
CA ASN A 107 2.99 -6.93 7.44
C ASN A 107 1.88 -5.88 7.39
N TRP A 108 0.87 -6.09 6.56
CA TRP A 108 -0.30 -5.21 6.50
C TRP A 108 -1.37 -5.68 7.49
N LEU A 109 -1.33 -5.13 8.70
CA LEU A 109 -2.30 -5.47 9.74
C LEU A 109 -3.70 -5.02 9.33
N ARG A 110 -4.69 -5.92 9.43
CA ARG A 110 -6.11 -5.59 9.29
C ARG A 110 -6.86 -5.98 10.57
N PRO A 111 -6.60 -5.29 11.70
CA PRO A 111 -7.20 -5.62 12.99
C PRO A 111 -8.73 -5.55 12.96
N ASP A 112 -9.30 -4.69 12.12
CA ASP A 112 -10.74 -4.46 12.01
C ASP A 112 -11.44 -5.37 10.98
N ALA A 113 -10.71 -6.28 10.32
CA ALA A 113 -11.26 -7.22 9.33
C ALA A 113 -11.21 -8.67 9.86
N PRO A 114 -12.08 -9.05 10.82
CA PRO A 114 -11.98 -10.34 11.55
C PRO A 114 -12.24 -11.59 10.69
N THR A 115 -12.70 -11.43 9.44
CA THR A 115 -13.14 -12.52 8.57
C THR A 115 -12.44 -12.55 7.21
N SER A 116 -11.34 -11.81 7.02
CA SER A 116 -10.64 -11.85 5.74
C SER A 116 -9.95 -13.21 5.52
N PRO A 117 -10.21 -13.90 4.39
CA PRO A 117 -9.63 -15.21 4.09
C PRO A 117 -8.10 -15.18 3.88
N GLU A 118 -7.51 -13.99 3.73
CA GLU A 118 -6.06 -13.78 3.53
C GLU A 118 -5.35 -13.24 4.79
N LEU A 119 -5.95 -13.37 5.98
CA LEU A 119 -5.26 -13.01 7.22
C LEU A 119 -3.99 -13.86 7.41
N LEU A 120 -2.83 -13.21 7.33
CA LEU A 120 -1.56 -13.81 7.68
C LEU A 120 -1.32 -13.66 9.19
N PHE A 121 -0.86 -14.73 9.85
CA PHE A 121 -0.47 -14.67 11.26
C PHE A 121 0.74 -13.74 11.41
N CYS A 122 0.54 -12.60 12.07
CA CYS A 122 1.60 -11.65 12.35
C CYS A 122 2.12 -11.86 13.77
N HIS A 123 3.37 -12.32 13.91
CA HIS A 123 4.00 -12.46 15.22
C HIS A 123 4.41 -11.08 15.75
N VAL A 124 3.55 -10.47 16.56
CA VAL A 124 3.84 -9.18 17.21
C VAL A 124 4.61 -9.43 18.52
N TYR A 125 5.90 -9.08 18.56
CA TYR A 125 6.68 -9.09 19.80
C TYR A 125 6.42 -7.79 20.60
N GLY A 126 5.80 -7.92 21.78
CA GLY A 126 5.50 -6.83 22.74
C GLY A 126 4.18 -6.11 22.42
N ARG A 127 3.24 -5.82 23.33
CA ARG A 127 3.27 -5.68 24.79
C ARG A 127 1.85 -6.02 25.28
N ALA A 128 1.59 -7.29 25.55
CA ALA A 128 0.40 -7.64 26.32
C ALA A 128 0.60 -7.10 27.73
N ALA A 129 -0.23 -6.14 28.15
CA ALA A 129 -0.39 -5.86 29.57
C ALA A 129 -0.81 -7.16 30.25
N ALA A 130 0.12 -7.70 31.05
CA ALA A 130 0.01 -8.80 32.00
C ALA A 130 -1.31 -9.60 32.03
N ARG A 131 -1.25 -10.82 31.50
CA ARG A 131 -1.67 -12.06 32.21
C ARG A 131 -1.17 -13.26 31.42
N ILE A 132 0.12 -13.54 31.57
CA ILE A 132 0.63 -14.89 31.39
C ILE A 132 0.11 -15.64 32.62
N SER A 133 -0.99 -16.38 32.49
CA SER A 133 -1.22 -17.47 33.43
C SER A 133 -0.20 -18.54 33.08
N SER A 134 0.90 -18.56 33.83
CA SER A 134 1.82 -19.69 33.87
C SER A 134 1.02 -20.94 34.25
N SER A 135 0.62 -21.73 33.24
CA SER A 135 0.22 -23.11 33.47
C SER A 135 1.47 -23.97 33.37
N PRO A 136 1.76 -24.82 34.36
CA PRO A 136 2.88 -25.74 34.28
C PRO A 136 2.64 -26.75 33.16
N ALA A 137 3.74 -27.22 32.59
CA ALA A 137 3.81 -28.11 31.43
C ALA A 137 2.77 -29.24 31.43
N GLY A 138 2.04 -29.35 30.32
CA GLY A 138 1.19 -30.49 29.97
C GLY A 138 1.02 -30.53 28.44
N PRO A 139 0.88 -31.73 27.84
CA PRO A 139 0.92 -31.88 26.39
C PRO A 139 -0.31 -31.25 25.73
N THR A 140 -0.09 -30.61 24.59
CA THR A 140 -1.13 -29.99 23.76
C THR A 140 -2.15 -31.03 23.26
N PRO A 141 -3.45 -30.69 23.25
CA PRO A 141 -4.36 -31.18 22.24
C PRO A 141 -4.66 -30.05 21.24
N SER A 142 -4.43 -30.36 19.97
CA SER A 142 -4.84 -29.60 18.80
C SER A 142 -6.37 -29.42 18.79
N SER A 143 -6.85 -28.28 19.26
CA SER A 143 -8.17 -27.78 18.91
C SER A 143 -8.13 -26.26 18.79
N PRO A 144 -8.54 -25.66 17.65
CA PRO A 144 -8.70 -24.21 17.58
C PRO A 144 -9.99 -23.87 18.34
N ARG A 145 -9.85 -23.52 19.62
CA ARG A 145 -10.95 -23.00 20.42
C ARG A 145 -11.21 -21.56 20.00
N TRP A 146 -12.15 -21.38 19.08
CA TRP A 146 -12.78 -20.08 18.82
C TRP A 146 -13.50 -19.62 20.09
N ARG A 147 -12.89 -18.69 20.83
CA ARG A 147 -13.57 -18.05 21.96
C ARG A 147 -14.38 -16.87 21.42
N ARG A 148 -15.67 -17.11 21.26
CA ARG A 148 -16.70 -16.07 21.26
C ARG A 148 -16.73 -15.49 22.68
N ASP A 149 -16.42 -14.21 22.81
CA ASP A 149 -16.94 -13.28 23.83
C ASP A 149 -16.00 -12.08 23.98
N ALA A 150 -16.30 -11.00 23.25
CA ALA A 150 -15.87 -9.66 23.62
C ALA A 150 -17.13 -8.84 23.90
N ARG A 151 -17.37 -8.54 25.18
CA ARG A 151 -18.34 -7.52 25.59
C ARG A 151 -17.86 -6.14 25.10
N PRO A 152 -18.78 -5.22 24.78
CA PRO A 152 -18.43 -3.92 24.21
C PRO A 152 -17.89 -2.97 25.28
N GLY A 153 -16.84 -2.23 24.93
CA GLY A 153 -16.45 -1.00 25.62
C GLY A 153 -15.01 -0.98 26.15
N ARG A 154 -14.07 -0.55 25.29
CA ARG A 154 -13.20 0.64 25.45
C ARG A 154 -12.10 0.64 24.36
N PRO A 155 -11.81 1.79 23.71
CA PRO A 155 -10.88 1.85 22.60
C PRO A 155 -9.44 1.97 23.08
N CYS A 156 -8.58 0.99 22.75
CA CYS A 156 -7.14 1.18 22.78
C CYS A 156 -6.71 1.71 21.41
N TRP A 157 -6.67 3.03 21.28
CA TRP A 157 -6.03 3.67 20.15
C TRP A 157 -4.53 3.34 20.19
N THR A 158 -4.01 2.71 19.15
CA THR A 158 -2.57 2.73 18.87
C THR A 158 -2.33 3.83 17.85
N ARG A 159 -1.68 4.92 18.28
CA ARG A 159 -1.19 5.98 17.41
C ARG A 159 -0.17 5.36 16.44
N SER A 160 -0.44 5.44 15.14
CA SER A 160 0.50 5.08 14.08
C SER A 160 1.73 6.01 14.17
N GLY A 161 2.92 5.43 14.10
CA GLY A 161 4.21 6.11 14.28
C GLY A 161 4.65 6.99 13.11
N TRP A 162 3.74 7.75 12.50
CA TRP A 162 4.04 8.72 11.43
C TRP A 162 3.96 10.17 11.94
N GLY A 163 4.30 10.42 13.21
CA GLY A 163 4.42 11.76 13.76
C GLY A 163 5.86 12.27 13.71
N ARG A 164 6.07 13.48 13.17
CA ARG A 164 7.37 14.19 13.18
C ARG A 164 7.98 14.22 14.59
N PRO A 165 9.32 14.13 14.74
CA PRO A 165 9.95 14.35 16.03
C PRO A 165 9.85 15.83 16.42
N THR A 166 9.10 16.15 17.46
CA THR A 166 9.21 17.44 18.16
C THR A 166 10.44 17.40 19.07
N MET A 167 11.42 18.27 18.79
CA MET A 167 12.54 18.52 19.71
C MET A 167 12.04 19.23 20.98
N PRO A 168 12.55 18.89 22.18
CA PRO A 168 12.26 19.64 23.39
C PRO A 168 13.03 20.97 23.44
N PRO A 169 12.47 22.04 24.06
CA PRO A 169 13.17 23.29 24.24
C PRO A 169 14.31 23.18 25.27
N ARG A 170 15.28 24.09 25.13
CA ARG A 170 16.49 24.21 25.96
C ARG A 170 16.20 24.63 27.39
#